data_AF-A0A672Y363-F1
#
_entry.id   AF-A0A672Y363-F1
#
_cell.length_a   1.000
_cell.length_b   1.000
_cell.length_c   1.000
_cell.angle_alpha   90.00
_cell.angle_beta   90.00
_cell.angle_gamma   90.00
#
_symmetry.space_group_name_H-M   'P 1'
#
loop_
_entity.id
_entity.type
_entity.pdbx_description
1 polymer ?
#
loop_
_entity_poly.entity_id
_entity_poly.type
_entity_poly.pdbx_seq_one_letter_code
_entity_poly.pdbx_strand_id
1 'polypeptide(L)'
;MKSYYFIFQVFLEKHDPVLRIGSSLTASCVLSPDFDLPATSLYWTLNGVRLPGSSYSVVSSDVLSVTLHSLSGSRQQSGDNLMCHGADGQILAGSCLYVGMPPEKPVNLTCWSRNAKDLSCKWSPGGQGETHIRTKYTLKYKLRWYEREEECGNYRTGKQRYSCYIPRNPALFTPYEIWVEAANQLGSATSDITTLDILDVVTTDAPANVQVSRVGDLEDQLTVRWASPPELKDILFQAKYQIRYRLEDSTEWKVVDDIGNQTSCRLAGLQPGTVYFVQVRCRPVGIYGSRKPGIWSEWSHPTAASTPSSERLQSGSCDPKPGDQNSTLRRELKQFFGWVRKHAYGCSGMSIKLYDQWRVWLQKSHKTGNQVGKHNFSLSPVSLSMIWAKPLSLTHTLFLSQTQTASAASLS
;
A
#
# COMPACT_ATOMS: atom_id res chain seq x y z
N MET A 1 22.24 -36.03 -17.26
CA MET A 1 21.08 -35.57 -18.06
C MET A 1 21.64 -34.78 -19.22
N LYS A 2 21.43 -35.24 -20.46
CA LYS A 2 21.87 -34.50 -21.66
C LYS A 2 20.94 -33.30 -21.81
N SER A 3 21.47 -32.09 -21.65
CA SER A 3 20.78 -30.87 -22.03
C SER A 3 20.68 -30.86 -23.56
N TYR A 4 19.48 -31.12 -24.08
CA TYR A 4 19.19 -30.91 -25.49
C TYR A 4 19.16 -29.40 -25.73
N TYR A 5 20.26 -28.85 -26.22
CA TYR A 5 20.25 -27.57 -26.90
C TYR A 5 19.49 -27.79 -28.21
N PHE A 6 18.21 -27.43 -28.25
CA PHE A 6 17.51 -27.29 -29.53
C PHE A 6 18.12 -26.08 -30.24
N ILE A 7 19.04 -26.34 -31.18
CA ILE A 7 19.50 -25.34 -32.13
C ILE A 7 18.36 -25.17 -33.16
N PHE A 8 17.42 -24.27 -32.90
CA PHE A 8 16.50 -23.82 -33.96
C PHE A 8 17.31 -22.94 -34.92
N GLN A 9 17.68 -23.44 -36.09
CA GLN A 9 18.36 -22.68 -37.15
C GLN A 9 17.38 -21.89 -38.02
N VAL A 10 16.38 -21.27 -37.40
CA VAL A 10 15.47 -20.32 -38.04
C VAL A 10 15.61 -19.01 -37.29
N PHE A 11 16.20 -18.00 -37.93
CA PHE A 11 16.45 -16.71 -37.31
C PHE A 11 15.50 -15.66 -37.88
N LEU A 12 14.86 -14.92 -36.98
CA LEU A 12 14.16 -13.69 -37.30
C LEU A 12 15.19 -12.56 -37.41
N GLU A 13 15.28 -11.92 -38.57
CA GLU A 13 16.26 -10.86 -38.86
C GLU A 13 16.28 -9.72 -37.79
N LYS A 14 15.16 -9.53 -37.07
CA LYS A 14 15.08 -8.68 -35.89
C LYS A 14 14.64 -9.47 -34.67
N HIS A 15 15.53 -9.59 -33.68
CA HIS A 15 15.19 -10.15 -32.37
C HIS A 15 14.59 -9.07 -31.47
N ASP A 16 13.39 -9.33 -30.99
CA ASP A 16 12.59 -8.55 -30.06
C ASP A 16 12.51 -7.05 -30.39
N PRO A 17 12.04 -6.69 -31.59
CA PRO A 17 12.04 -5.31 -32.05
C PRO A 17 11.11 -4.45 -31.20
N VAL A 18 11.58 -3.23 -30.89
CA VAL A 18 10.77 -2.19 -30.28
C VAL A 18 10.40 -1.14 -31.30
N LEU A 19 9.10 -0.89 -31.45
CA LEU A 19 8.54 -0.08 -32.52
C LEU A 19 7.56 0.96 -31.99
N ARG A 20 7.43 2.07 -32.72
CA ARG A 20 6.40 3.08 -32.44
C ARG A 20 5.04 2.60 -32.92
N ILE A 21 3.98 2.95 -32.20
CA ILE A 21 2.60 2.72 -32.67
C ILE A 21 2.43 3.33 -34.07
N GLY A 22 1.79 2.59 -34.97
CA GLY A 22 1.60 2.96 -36.37
C GLY A 22 2.75 2.58 -37.30
N SER A 23 3.88 2.08 -36.78
CA SER A 23 4.98 1.60 -37.61
C SER A 23 4.60 0.31 -38.34
N SER A 24 5.33 0.02 -39.43
CA SER A 24 5.29 -1.28 -40.09
C SER A 24 6.52 -2.11 -39.74
N LEU A 25 6.37 -3.43 -39.72
CA LEU A 25 7.45 -4.39 -39.49
C LEU A 25 7.43 -5.43 -40.61
N THR A 26 8.59 -5.67 -41.21
CA THR A 26 8.83 -6.84 -42.05
C THR A 26 9.71 -7.81 -41.29
N ALA A 27 9.28 -9.06 -41.23
CA ALA A 27 9.97 -10.14 -40.55
C ALA A 27 10.09 -11.33 -41.50
N SER A 28 11.26 -11.97 -41.51
CA SER A 28 11.56 -13.08 -42.42
C SER A 28 11.91 -14.33 -41.63
N CYS A 29 11.34 -15.46 -42.05
CA CYS A 29 11.61 -16.78 -41.53
C CYS A 29 12.45 -17.51 -42.57
N VAL A 30 13.71 -17.78 -42.21
CA VAL A 30 14.70 -18.41 -43.09
C VAL A 30 14.86 -19.86 -42.64
N LEU A 31 14.57 -20.80 -43.54
CA LEU A 31 14.79 -22.22 -43.30
C LEU A 31 16.25 -22.58 -43.52
N SER A 32 16.79 -23.45 -42.67
CA SER A 32 18.10 -24.04 -42.89
C SER A 32 18.03 -25.01 -44.09
N PRO A 33 19.11 -25.16 -44.89
CA PRO A 33 19.16 -26.11 -46.01
C PRO A 33 18.87 -27.56 -45.62
N ASP A 34 18.98 -27.90 -44.33
CA ASP A 34 18.69 -29.23 -43.78
C ASP A 34 17.19 -29.56 -43.69
N PHE A 35 16.30 -28.58 -43.97
CA PHE A 35 14.86 -28.76 -43.99
C PHE A 35 14.34 -28.85 -45.43
N ASP A 36 13.84 -30.03 -45.84
CA ASP A 36 13.13 -30.26 -47.11
C ASP A 36 11.70 -29.67 -47.11
N LEU A 37 11.53 -28.43 -46.65
CA LEU A 37 10.23 -27.76 -46.60
C LEU A 37 10.26 -26.52 -47.50
N PRO A 38 9.30 -26.37 -48.44
CA PRO A 38 9.21 -25.14 -49.23
C PRO A 38 8.67 -24.00 -48.35
N ALA A 39 9.21 -22.79 -48.52
CA ALA A 39 8.77 -21.59 -47.81
C ALA A 39 7.27 -21.30 -47.96
N THR A 40 6.66 -21.73 -49.07
CA THR A 40 5.21 -21.60 -49.33
C THR A 40 4.34 -22.44 -48.39
N SER A 41 4.92 -23.45 -47.72
CA SER A 41 4.24 -24.29 -46.74
C SER A 41 4.19 -23.68 -45.34
N LEU A 42 5.00 -22.65 -45.10
CA LEU A 42 5.10 -21.96 -43.81
C LEU A 42 3.93 -20.99 -43.62
N TYR A 43 3.66 -20.66 -42.36
CA TYR A 43 2.71 -19.60 -42.02
C TYR A 43 3.09 -18.84 -40.76
N TRP A 44 2.53 -17.65 -40.62
CA TRP A 44 2.78 -16.79 -39.47
C TRP A 44 1.57 -16.65 -38.57
N THR A 45 1.81 -16.56 -37.26
CA THR A 45 0.81 -16.16 -36.27
C THR A 45 1.28 -14.97 -35.46
N LEU A 46 0.37 -14.06 -35.14
CA LEU A 46 0.57 -12.99 -34.16
C LEU A 46 -0.36 -13.24 -32.97
N ASN A 47 0.20 -13.37 -31.77
CA ASN A 47 -0.55 -13.68 -30.54
C ASN A 47 -1.48 -14.90 -30.68
N GLY A 48 -1.02 -15.93 -31.40
CA GLY A 48 -1.77 -17.17 -31.67
C GLY A 48 -2.78 -17.08 -32.80
N VAL A 49 -3.00 -15.90 -33.40
CA VAL A 49 -3.91 -15.72 -34.54
C VAL A 49 -3.14 -15.81 -35.85
N ARG A 50 -3.59 -16.68 -36.76
CA ARG A 50 -2.97 -16.85 -38.10
C ARG A 50 -3.18 -15.59 -38.94
N LEU A 51 -2.08 -15.08 -39.49
CA LEU A 51 -2.09 -13.91 -40.36
C LEU A 51 -2.61 -14.26 -41.76
N PRO A 52 -3.24 -13.32 -42.48
CA PRO A 52 -3.76 -13.59 -43.81
C PRO A 52 -2.63 -13.77 -44.83
N GLY A 53 -2.83 -14.64 -45.82
CA GLY A 53 -1.84 -14.90 -46.87
C GLY A 53 -1.44 -13.65 -47.68
N SER A 54 -2.30 -12.63 -47.75
CA SER A 54 -2.00 -11.34 -48.39
C SER A 54 -0.89 -10.54 -47.69
N SER A 55 -0.58 -10.87 -46.43
CA SER A 55 0.52 -10.25 -45.68
C SER A 55 1.87 -10.91 -45.93
N TYR A 56 1.90 -12.02 -46.68
CA TYR A 56 3.10 -12.82 -46.92
C TYR A 56 3.77 -12.45 -48.23
N SER A 57 5.09 -12.55 -48.26
CA SER A 57 5.89 -12.49 -49.48
C SER A 57 6.92 -13.61 -49.47
N VAL A 58 6.90 -14.44 -50.51
CA VAL A 58 7.90 -15.50 -50.71
C VAL A 58 9.13 -14.84 -51.35
N VAL A 59 10.22 -14.77 -50.61
CA VAL A 59 11.45 -14.10 -51.06
C VAL A 59 12.36 -15.06 -51.83
N SER A 60 12.43 -16.32 -51.40
CA SER A 60 13.13 -17.43 -52.07
C SER A 60 12.45 -18.76 -51.72
N SER A 61 12.98 -19.89 -52.20
CA SER A 61 12.47 -21.23 -51.86
C SER A 61 12.45 -21.51 -50.36
N ASP A 62 13.32 -20.86 -49.60
CA ASP A 62 13.60 -21.17 -48.19
C ASP A 62 13.23 -20.00 -47.25
N VAL A 63 12.75 -18.88 -47.81
CA VAL A 63 12.47 -17.65 -47.06
C VAL A 63 11.04 -17.18 -47.27
N LEU A 64 10.24 -17.24 -46.19
CA LEU A 64 8.92 -16.62 -46.13
C LEU A 64 8.98 -15.35 -45.28
N SER A 65 8.60 -14.22 -45.87
CA SER A 65 8.50 -12.94 -45.17
C SER A 65 7.05 -12.57 -44.90
N VAL A 66 6.84 -11.81 -43.83
CA VAL A 66 5.55 -11.22 -43.46
C VAL A 66 5.72 -9.73 -43.20
N THR A 67 4.80 -8.93 -43.73
CA THR A 67 4.74 -7.50 -43.47
C THR A 67 3.49 -7.15 -42.67
N LEU A 68 3.71 -6.61 -41.48
CA LEU A 68 2.68 -6.06 -40.61
C LEU A 68 2.66 -4.56 -40.77
N HIS A 69 1.48 -4.01 -41.09
CA HIS A 69 1.28 -2.58 -41.25
C HIS A 69 0.52 -1.98 -40.06
N SER A 70 0.82 -0.71 -39.76
CA SER A 70 0.09 0.09 -38.77
C SER A 70 -0.09 -0.62 -37.43
N LEU A 71 1.01 -1.13 -36.87
CA LEU A 71 1.01 -1.89 -35.62
C LEU A 71 0.39 -1.09 -34.47
N SER A 72 -0.53 -1.72 -33.75
CA SER A 72 -1.14 -1.16 -32.54
C SER A 72 -0.25 -1.39 -31.32
N GLY A 73 -0.51 -0.66 -30.23
CA GLY A 73 0.23 -0.82 -28.98
C GLY A 73 0.07 -2.23 -28.39
N SER A 74 1.18 -2.78 -27.86
CA SER A 74 1.20 -4.15 -27.37
C SER A 74 0.31 -4.36 -26.16
N ARG A 75 -0.58 -5.35 -26.21
CA ARG A 75 -1.56 -5.59 -25.13
C ARG A 75 -0.96 -6.31 -23.92
N GLN A 76 0.21 -6.91 -24.10
CA GLN A 76 0.86 -7.77 -23.13
C GLN A 76 2.17 -7.13 -22.66
N GLN A 77 2.44 -7.20 -21.36
CA GLN A 77 3.69 -6.68 -20.80
C GLN A 77 4.92 -7.50 -21.24
N SER A 78 4.73 -8.76 -21.62
CA SER A 78 5.76 -9.66 -22.17
C SER A 78 6.07 -9.39 -23.65
N GLY A 79 5.40 -8.43 -24.29
CA GLY A 79 5.42 -8.26 -25.74
C GLY A 79 4.39 -9.13 -26.46
N ASP A 80 4.15 -8.81 -27.73
CA ASP A 80 3.30 -9.59 -28.63
C ASP A 80 4.12 -10.68 -29.33
N ASN A 81 3.58 -11.89 -29.40
CA ASN A 81 4.32 -13.05 -29.90
C ASN A 81 4.12 -13.20 -31.42
N LEU A 82 5.16 -12.90 -32.20
CA LEU A 82 5.19 -13.18 -33.64
C LEU A 82 5.92 -14.49 -33.88
N MET A 83 5.23 -15.48 -34.45
CA MET A 83 5.73 -16.84 -34.58
C MET A 83 5.63 -17.33 -36.03
N CYS A 84 6.68 -17.99 -36.50
CA CYS A 84 6.72 -18.73 -37.76
C CYS A 84 6.50 -20.21 -37.49
N HIS A 85 5.63 -20.84 -38.29
CA HIS A 85 5.23 -22.23 -38.14
C HIS A 85 5.47 -23.02 -39.42
N GLY A 86 5.80 -24.31 -39.26
CA GLY A 86 5.78 -25.31 -40.32
C GLY A 86 4.37 -25.75 -40.67
N ALA A 87 4.21 -26.46 -41.79
CA ALA A 87 2.90 -26.95 -42.27
C ALA A 87 2.21 -27.92 -41.29
N ASP A 88 3.00 -28.61 -40.47
CA ASP A 88 2.57 -29.54 -39.42
C ASP A 88 2.16 -28.84 -38.10
N GLY A 89 2.34 -27.53 -38.03
CA GLY A 89 2.04 -26.72 -36.84
C GLY A 89 3.19 -26.61 -35.85
N GLN A 90 4.38 -27.11 -36.18
CA GLN A 90 5.57 -26.93 -35.35
C GLN A 90 6.02 -25.46 -35.36
N ILE A 91 6.35 -24.91 -34.19
CA ILE A 91 6.96 -23.58 -34.07
C ILE A 91 8.42 -23.67 -34.51
N LEU A 92 8.77 -22.93 -35.56
CA LEU A 92 10.11 -22.91 -36.12
C LEU A 92 10.95 -21.75 -35.58
N ALA A 93 10.33 -20.58 -35.42
CA ALA A 93 10.94 -19.39 -34.83
C ALA A 93 9.88 -18.48 -34.20
N GLY A 94 10.32 -17.62 -33.28
CA GLY A 94 9.48 -16.64 -32.62
C GLY A 94 10.24 -15.43 -32.13
N SER A 95 9.55 -14.30 -32.00
CA SER A 95 10.08 -13.09 -31.36
C SER A 95 8.96 -12.31 -30.66
N CYS A 96 9.32 -11.61 -29.59
CA CYS A 96 8.44 -10.71 -28.85
C CYS A 96 8.52 -9.29 -29.41
N LEU A 97 7.45 -8.83 -30.04
CA LEU A 97 7.33 -7.45 -30.52
C LEU A 97 6.91 -6.54 -29.36
N TYR A 98 7.55 -5.38 -29.23
CA TYR A 98 7.14 -4.36 -28.28
C TYR A 98 6.74 -3.09 -29.02
N VAL A 99 5.45 -2.80 -29.05
CA VAL A 99 4.91 -1.63 -29.75
C VAL A 99 4.35 -0.63 -28.76
N GLY A 100 4.90 0.58 -28.75
CA GLY A 100 4.48 1.62 -27.81
C GLY A 100 4.90 3.00 -28.29
N MET A 101 5.11 3.93 -27.35
CA MET A 101 5.55 5.30 -27.65
C MET A 101 6.80 5.65 -26.85
N PRO A 102 7.64 6.58 -27.35
CA PRO A 102 8.65 7.19 -26.51
C PRO A 102 8.00 7.86 -25.29
N PRO A 103 8.72 7.98 -24.16
CA PRO A 103 8.16 8.60 -22.97
C PRO A 103 7.94 10.09 -23.22
N GLU A 104 6.87 10.62 -22.65
CA GLU A 104 6.63 12.06 -22.60
C GLU A 104 7.31 12.69 -21.39
N LYS A 105 7.52 14.00 -21.47
CA LYS A 105 8.15 14.82 -20.42
C LYS A 105 7.42 14.64 -19.08
N PRO A 106 8.10 14.15 -18.02
CA PRO A 106 7.52 14.06 -16.69
C PRO A 106 7.11 15.42 -16.15
N VAL A 107 6.04 15.45 -15.36
CA VAL A 107 5.43 16.68 -14.81
C VAL A 107 5.19 16.56 -13.31
N ASN A 108 4.82 17.67 -12.66
CA ASN A 108 4.48 17.72 -11.23
C ASN A 108 5.61 17.23 -10.31
N LEU A 109 6.87 17.52 -10.66
CA LEU A 109 8.01 17.25 -9.79
C LEU A 109 7.89 18.13 -8.52
N THR A 110 7.69 17.48 -7.39
CA THR A 110 7.55 18.11 -6.08
C THR A 110 8.44 17.39 -5.08
N CYS A 111 9.11 18.16 -4.22
CA CYS A 111 10.00 17.61 -3.20
C CYS A 111 9.67 18.19 -1.83
N TRP A 112 9.95 17.42 -0.79
CA TRP A 112 9.86 17.83 0.60
C TRP A 112 10.98 17.18 1.41
N SER A 113 11.42 17.87 2.44
CA SER A 113 12.47 17.42 3.35
C SER A 113 11.87 17.24 4.73
N ARG A 114 11.98 16.04 5.32
CA ARG A 114 11.62 15.86 6.73
C ARG A 114 12.76 16.41 7.58
N ASN A 115 12.43 17.42 8.37
CA ASN A 115 13.31 18.03 9.36
C ASN A 115 14.66 18.52 8.80
N ALA A 116 14.71 18.90 7.52
CA ALA A 116 15.93 19.30 6.82
C ALA A 116 17.05 18.22 6.80
N LYS A 117 16.69 16.94 6.99
CA LYS A 117 17.65 15.82 7.11
C LYS A 117 17.66 14.88 5.91
N ASP A 118 16.57 14.85 5.16
CA ASP A 118 16.41 14.02 3.98
C ASP A 118 15.82 14.80 2.81
N LEU A 119 15.71 14.19 1.64
CA LEU A 119 14.93 14.76 0.55
C LEU A 119 14.10 13.68 -0.13
N SER A 120 12.78 13.86 -0.13
CA SER A 120 11.83 13.00 -0.81
C SER A 120 11.20 13.76 -1.96
N CYS A 121 11.13 13.16 -3.13
CA CYS A 121 10.54 13.77 -4.32
C CYS A 121 9.52 12.83 -4.97
N LYS A 122 8.49 13.42 -5.58
CA LYS A 122 7.44 12.75 -6.36
C LYS A 122 7.25 13.46 -7.69
N TRP A 123 6.87 12.71 -8.71
CA TRP A 123 6.51 13.24 -10.02
C TRP A 123 5.36 12.42 -10.61
N SER A 124 4.83 12.89 -11.73
CA SER A 124 3.86 12.16 -12.56
C SER A 124 4.46 11.92 -13.95
N PRO A 125 4.14 10.79 -14.60
CA PRO A 125 4.37 10.63 -16.03
C PRO A 125 3.77 11.77 -16.84
N GLY A 126 4.39 12.11 -17.98
CA GLY A 126 3.81 13.03 -18.96
C GLY A 126 2.67 12.38 -19.75
N GLY A 127 1.83 13.21 -20.35
CA GLY A 127 0.80 12.78 -21.31
C GLY A 127 -0.19 11.77 -20.76
N GLN A 128 -0.45 10.71 -21.54
CA GLN A 128 -1.32 9.58 -21.16
C GLN A 128 -0.64 8.58 -20.21
N GLY A 129 0.60 8.85 -19.80
CA GLY A 129 1.38 8.00 -18.92
C GLY A 129 2.28 7.00 -19.64
N GLU A 130 2.65 5.93 -18.92
CA GLU A 130 3.49 4.88 -19.50
C GLU A 130 2.73 4.18 -20.63
N THR A 131 3.32 4.19 -21.81
CA THR A 131 2.84 3.37 -22.91
C THR A 131 3.40 1.95 -22.75
N HIS A 132 2.83 0.99 -23.48
CA HIS A 132 3.06 -0.47 -23.45
C HIS A 132 4.53 -0.97 -23.40
N ILE A 133 5.52 -0.08 -23.40
CA ILE A 133 6.94 -0.33 -23.18
C ILE A 133 7.36 0.20 -21.80
N ARG A 134 8.00 -0.67 -21.01
CA ARG A 134 8.51 -0.33 -19.68
C ARG A 134 9.46 0.87 -19.75
N THR A 135 9.08 1.93 -19.04
CA THR A 135 9.86 3.17 -18.94
C THR A 135 10.58 3.21 -17.59
N LYS A 136 11.87 3.53 -17.62
CA LYS A 136 12.68 3.81 -16.43
C LYS A 136 12.64 5.31 -16.16
N TYR A 137 12.27 5.70 -14.95
CA TYR A 137 12.41 7.08 -14.49
C TYR A 137 13.65 7.16 -13.59
N THR A 138 14.40 8.24 -13.70
CA THR A 138 15.61 8.47 -12.90
C THR A 138 15.57 9.91 -12.42
N LEU A 139 15.49 10.11 -11.09
CA LEU A 139 15.63 11.44 -10.51
C LEU A 139 17.11 11.78 -10.42
N LYS A 140 17.47 12.89 -11.07
CA LYS A 140 18.82 13.44 -11.12
C LYS A 140 18.86 14.76 -10.37
N TYR A 141 19.97 15.02 -9.72
CA TYR A 141 20.18 16.26 -9.00
C TYR A 141 21.64 16.68 -8.98
N LYS A 142 21.87 17.97 -8.83
CA LYS A 142 23.18 18.55 -8.53
C LYS A 142 23.03 19.76 -7.62
N LEU A 143 24.09 20.11 -6.92
CA LEU A 143 24.16 21.43 -6.29
C LEU A 143 24.36 22.47 -7.39
N ARG A 144 23.62 23.58 -7.34
CA ARG A 144 23.61 24.59 -8.42
C ARG A 144 24.99 25.08 -8.84
N TRP A 145 25.92 25.17 -7.88
CA TRP A 145 27.27 25.68 -8.09
C TRP A 145 28.30 24.58 -8.39
N TYR A 146 27.87 23.33 -8.52
CA TYR A 146 28.72 22.18 -8.76
C TYR A 146 28.26 21.45 -10.01
N GLU A 147 29.19 21.03 -10.84
CA GLU A 147 28.88 20.34 -12.10
C GLU A 147 28.59 18.85 -11.91
N ARG A 148 28.87 18.29 -10.72
CA ARG A 148 28.67 16.87 -10.45
C ARG A 148 27.18 16.54 -10.33
N GLU A 149 26.69 15.79 -11.31
CA GLU A 149 25.37 15.19 -11.30
C GLU A 149 25.36 13.90 -10.47
N GLU A 150 24.30 13.73 -9.69
CA GLU A 150 24.07 12.56 -8.87
C GLU A 150 22.72 11.94 -9.27
N GLU A 151 22.66 10.61 -9.28
CA GLU A 151 21.42 9.87 -9.51
C GLU A 151 20.86 9.34 -8.19
N CYS A 152 19.56 9.48 -7.99
CA CYS A 152 18.89 8.94 -6.83
C CYS A 152 18.82 7.40 -6.91
N GLY A 153 19.72 6.71 -6.17
CA GLY A 153 19.95 5.26 -6.28
C GLY A 153 18.93 4.33 -5.61
N ASN A 154 17.99 4.84 -4.82
CA ASN A 154 17.01 4.00 -4.10
C ASN A 154 15.78 3.69 -4.95
N TYR A 155 15.99 2.96 -6.05
CA TYR A 155 14.94 2.30 -6.83
C TYR A 155 14.56 0.92 -6.27
N ARG A 156 14.76 0.69 -4.96
CA ARG A 156 14.52 -0.62 -4.35
C ARG A 156 13.07 -0.76 -3.91
N THR A 157 12.49 -1.89 -4.32
CA THR A 157 11.14 -2.40 -4.07
C THR A 157 10.01 -1.68 -4.81
N GLY A 158 9.27 -2.42 -5.64
CA GLY A 158 8.22 -1.96 -6.58
C GLY A 158 6.97 -1.30 -5.98
N LYS A 159 7.10 -0.56 -4.86
CA LYS A 159 6.03 0.25 -4.25
C LYS A 159 6.05 1.72 -4.68
N GLN A 160 7.13 2.21 -5.29
CA GLN A 160 7.31 3.64 -5.54
C GLN A 160 7.95 3.92 -6.91
N ARG A 161 7.14 3.89 -7.97
CA ARG A 161 7.62 4.02 -9.37
C ARG A 161 7.91 5.48 -9.80
N TYR A 162 7.23 6.43 -9.19
CA TYR A 162 7.31 7.87 -9.49
C TYR A 162 7.70 8.71 -8.27
N SER A 163 8.53 8.14 -7.40
CA SER A 163 9.10 8.84 -6.26
C SER A 163 10.51 8.38 -5.98
N CYS A 164 11.31 9.26 -5.39
CA CYS A 164 12.65 8.93 -4.95
C CYS A 164 12.95 9.50 -3.57
N TYR A 165 13.83 8.80 -2.85
CA TYR A 165 14.24 9.14 -1.51
C TYR A 165 15.76 9.24 -1.43
N ILE A 166 16.25 10.42 -1.03
CA ILE A 166 17.66 10.73 -0.84
C ILE A 166 17.90 10.78 0.68
N PRO A 167 18.51 9.74 1.27
CA PRO A 167 18.65 9.59 2.72
C PRO A 167 19.79 10.42 3.34
N ARG A 168 20.69 10.99 2.53
CA ARG A 168 21.87 11.70 3.04
C ARG A 168 21.49 13.11 3.47
N ASN A 169 22.10 13.58 4.57
CA ASN A 169 22.04 14.98 5.02
C ASN A 169 22.30 15.91 3.83
N PRO A 170 21.26 16.57 3.30
CA PRO A 170 21.44 17.41 2.13
C PRO A 170 22.26 18.65 2.52
N ALA A 171 22.99 19.20 1.57
CA ALA A 171 23.72 20.44 1.76
C ALA A 171 22.72 21.58 1.98
N LEU A 172 22.63 22.06 3.21
CA LEU A 172 21.80 23.21 3.54
C LEU A 172 22.43 24.49 2.98
N PHE A 173 21.61 25.51 2.76
CA PHE A 173 22.02 26.85 2.27
C PHE A 173 22.62 26.87 0.85
N THR A 174 22.59 25.74 0.14
CA THR A 174 22.99 25.66 -1.27
C THR A 174 21.83 25.14 -2.08
N PRO A 175 21.31 25.92 -3.07
CA PRO A 175 20.24 25.45 -3.92
C PRO A 175 20.64 24.22 -4.72
N TYR A 176 19.70 23.29 -4.85
CA TYR A 176 19.76 22.13 -5.72
C TYR A 176 19.07 22.45 -7.05
N GLU A 177 19.58 21.84 -8.12
CA GLU A 177 18.86 21.68 -9.38
C GLU A 177 18.46 20.21 -9.50
N ILE A 178 17.14 19.96 -9.63
CA ILE A 178 16.57 18.60 -9.64
C ILE A 178 15.68 18.43 -10.86
N TRP A 179 15.80 17.29 -11.53
CA TRP A 179 14.97 16.92 -12.66
C TRP A 179 14.77 15.40 -12.72
N VAL A 180 13.83 14.95 -13.54
CA VAL A 180 13.56 13.54 -13.78
C VAL A 180 13.78 13.23 -15.25
N GLU A 181 14.57 12.20 -15.52
CA GLU A 181 14.73 11.62 -16.84
C GLU A 181 13.86 10.36 -16.97
N ALA A 182 12.98 10.34 -17.96
CA ALA A 182 12.23 9.16 -18.36
C ALA A 182 12.85 8.58 -19.63
N ALA A 183 13.23 7.30 -19.60
CA ALA A 183 13.87 6.64 -20.73
C ALA A 183 13.26 5.25 -20.99
N ASN A 184 13.00 4.97 -22.26
CA ASN A 184 12.67 3.64 -22.75
C ASN A 184 13.42 3.36 -24.06
N GLN A 185 13.19 2.20 -24.68
CA GLN A 185 13.92 1.79 -25.89
C GLN A 185 13.61 2.64 -27.13
N LEU A 186 12.54 3.46 -27.10
CA LEU A 186 12.14 4.35 -28.20
C LEU A 186 12.60 5.80 -28.04
N GLY A 187 13.15 6.16 -26.88
CA GLY A 187 13.69 7.48 -26.61
C GLY A 187 13.70 7.86 -25.13
N SER A 188 14.08 9.11 -24.86
CA SER A 188 14.07 9.71 -23.54
C SER A 188 13.42 11.10 -23.54
N ALA A 189 12.92 11.51 -22.38
CA ALA A 189 12.37 12.83 -22.13
C ALA A 189 12.71 13.27 -20.71
N THR A 190 13.01 14.55 -20.53
CA THR A 190 13.38 15.13 -19.24
C THR A 190 12.35 16.14 -18.76
N SER A 191 12.09 16.16 -17.45
CA SER A 191 11.28 17.20 -16.83
C SER A 191 11.94 18.56 -16.90
N ASP A 192 11.21 19.62 -16.57
CA ASP A 192 11.84 20.89 -16.26
C ASP A 192 12.79 20.74 -15.06
N ILE A 193 13.86 21.53 -15.08
CA ILE A 193 14.78 21.63 -13.95
C ILE A 193 14.12 22.49 -12.88
N THR A 194 13.92 21.91 -11.70
CA THR A 194 13.40 22.60 -10.53
C THR A 194 14.56 23.04 -9.64
N THR A 195 14.69 24.35 -9.42
CA THR A 195 15.62 24.87 -8.41
C THR A 195 14.96 24.88 -7.04
N LEU A 196 15.65 24.29 -6.06
CA LEU A 196 15.11 23.96 -4.74
C LEU A 196 16.14 24.35 -3.67
N ASP A 197 15.73 25.11 -2.66
CA ASP A 197 16.44 25.13 -1.38
C ASP A 197 15.74 24.15 -0.42
N ILE A 198 16.51 23.27 0.22
CA ILE A 198 15.99 22.30 1.19
C ILE A 198 15.17 22.99 2.28
N LEU A 199 15.62 24.18 2.70
CA LEU A 199 14.98 24.96 3.75
C LEU A 199 13.62 25.54 3.34
N ASP A 200 13.36 25.65 2.03
CA ASP A 200 12.07 26.11 1.49
C ASP A 200 11.01 25.00 1.42
N VAL A 201 11.40 23.73 1.59
CA VAL A 201 10.50 22.56 1.45
C VAL A 201 10.46 21.67 2.70
N VAL A 202 10.81 22.23 3.85
CA VAL A 202 10.82 21.49 5.12
C VAL A 202 9.40 21.15 5.56
N THR A 203 9.20 19.89 5.92
CA THR A 203 8.04 19.37 6.65
C THR A 203 8.52 18.63 7.90
N THR A 204 7.60 18.25 8.78
CA THR A 204 7.87 17.46 9.98
C THR A 204 6.91 16.28 10.04
N ASP A 205 7.18 15.36 10.97
CA ASP A 205 6.16 14.38 11.34
C ASP A 205 4.94 15.06 11.98
N ALA A 206 3.80 14.37 11.94
CA ALA A 206 2.59 14.81 12.62
C ALA A 206 2.83 14.84 14.14
N PRO A 207 2.20 15.76 14.90
CA PRO A 207 2.30 15.79 16.36
C PRO A 207 1.91 14.45 16.98
N ALA A 208 2.75 13.95 17.89
CA ALA A 208 2.54 12.69 18.59
C ALA A 208 1.78 12.91 19.91
N ASN A 209 1.32 11.81 20.53
CA ASN A 209 0.70 11.81 21.87
C ASN A 209 -0.44 12.82 22.03
N VAL A 210 -1.32 12.93 21.02
CA VAL A 210 -2.49 13.79 21.07
C VAL A 210 -3.49 13.26 22.10
N GLN A 211 -3.70 14.02 23.17
CA GLN A 211 -4.63 13.72 24.25
C GLN A 211 -5.73 14.76 24.29
N VAL A 212 -6.96 14.31 24.48
CA VAL A 212 -8.13 15.18 24.64
C VAL A 212 -8.79 14.83 25.97
N SER A 213 -8.95 15.81 26.85
CA SER A 213 -9.48 15.62 28.20
C SER A 213 -10.47 16.71 28.57
N ARG A 214 -11.44 16.37 29.44
CA ARG A 214 -12.39 17.34 30.01
C ARG A 214 -11.70 18.38 30.88
N VAL A 215 -12.32 19.54 31.00
CA VAL A 215 -11.87 20.62 31.89
C VAL A 215 -12.80 20.68 33.10
N GLY A 216 -12.54 19.83 34.09
CA GLY A 216 -13.46 19.66 35.23
C GLY A 216 -14.87 19.28 34.75
N ASP A 217 -15.86 19.98 35.28
CA ASP A 217 -17.29 19.80 34.96
C ASP A 217 -17.80 20.75 33.85
N LEU A 218 -16.90 21.44 33.14
CA LEU A 218 -17.31 22.38 32.07
C LEU A 218 -17.81 21.63 30.83
N GLU A 219 -19.11 21.76 30.58
CA GLU A 219 -19.86 21.05 29.55
C GLU A 219 -19.60 21.50 28.11
N ASP A 220 -19.03 22.68 27.91
CA ASP A 220 -18.80 23.26 26.58
C ASP A 220 -17.32 23.23 26.17
N GLN A 221 -16.45 22.57 26.94
CA GLN A 221 -15.00 22.72 26.78
C GLN A 221 -14.19 21.42 26.90
N LEU A 222 -13.18 21.31 26.05
CA LEU A 222 -12.18 20.25 26.07
C LEU A 222 -10.78 20.85 26.01
N THR A 223 -9.82 20.23 26.69
CA THR A 223 -8.39 20.55 26.54
C THR A 223 -7.73 19.51 25.65
N VAL A 224 -7.01 20.00 24.64
CA VAL A 224 -6.20 19.21 23.73
C VAL A 224 -4.74 19.44 24.07
N ARG A 225 -3.95 18.37 24.23
CA ARG A 225 -2.50 18.42 24.48
C ARG A 225 -1.79 17.49 23.50
N TRP A 226 -0.58 17.84 23.09
CA TRP A 226 0.22 17.02 22.18
C TRP A 226 1.71 17.16 22.47
N ALA A 227 2.51 16.23 21.95
CA ALA A 227 3.96 16.34 21.93
C ALA A 227 4.42 17.03 20.65
N SER A 228 5.34 17.99 20.79
CA SER A 228 6.08 18.51 19.64
C SER A 228 6.92 17.38 19.02
N PRO A 229 6.94 17.25 17.67
CA PRO A 229 7.89 16.38 16.99
C PRO A 229 9.32 16.55 17.55
N PRO A 230 10.03 15.48 17.93
CA PRO A 230 11.35 15.56 18.57
C PRO A 230 12.39 16.35 17.77
N GLU A 231 12.26 16.31 16.45
CA GLU A 231 13.18 16.90 15.49
C GLU A 231 13.03 18.42 15.35
N LEU A 232 11.95 19.00 15.90
CA LEU A 232 11.80 20.45 16.08
C LEU A 232 12.70 21.02 17.19
N LYS A 233 13.42 20.17 17.93
CA LYS A 233 14.42 20.63 18.91
C LYS A 233 15.68 21.18 18.26
N ASP A 234 15.89 20.92 16.96
CA ASP A 234 16.98 21.53 16.21
C ASP A 234 16.68 23.02 16.01
N ILE A 235 17.68 23.88 16.26
CA ILE A 235 17.60 25.36 16.27
C ILE A 235 17.19 26.01 14.94
N LEU A 236 16.91 25.21 13.91
CA LEU A 236 16.68 25.67 12.56
C LEU A 236 15.28 26.27 12.37
N PHE A 237 14.26 25.87 13.12
CA PHE A 237 12.90 26.37 12.95
C PHE A 237 11.99 26.13 14.17
N GLN A 238 10.94 26.94 14.28
CA GLN A 238 9.83 26.74 15.22
C GLN A 238 8.66 26.04 14.51
N ALA A 239 7.60 25.68 15.25
CA ALA A 239 6.37 25.16 14.66
C ALA A 239 5.16 26.02 15.03
N LYS A 240 4.22 26.14 14.08
CA LYS A 240 2.84 26.53 14.35
C LYS A 240 1.94 25.30 14.26
N TYR A 241 0.89 25.28 15.06
CA TYR A 241 -0.07 24.17 15.09
C TYR A 241 -1.44 24.58 14.59
N GLN A 242 -2.15 23.60 14.02
CA GLN A 242 -3.54 23.72 13.63
C GLN A 242 -4.30 22.51 14.17
N ILE A 243 -5.48 22.76 14.73
CA ILE A 243 -6.40 21.71 15.20
C ILE A 243 -7.59 21.65 14.26
N ARG A 244 -8.05 20.44 13.98
CA ARG A 244 -9.40 20.23 13.45
C ARG A 244 -10.19 19.30 14.35
N TYR A 245 -11.48 19.55 14.48
CA TYR A 245 -12.38 18.73 15.26
C TYR A 245 -13.74 18.58 14.58
N ARG A 246 -14.40 17.46 14.82
CA ARG A 246 -15.75 17.18 14.31
C ARG A 246 -16.54 16.33 15.29
N LEU A 247 -17.85 16.35 15.13
CA LEU A 247 -18.76 15.42 15.80
C LEU A 247 -18.56 14.01 15.24
N GLU A 248 -18.85 12.98 16.02
CA GLU A 248 -18.82 11.58 15.56
C GLU A 248 -19.63 11.37 14.28
N ASP A 249 -20.87 11.87 14.27
CA ASP A 249 -21.84 11.71 13.18
C ASP A 249 -21.69 12.73 12.04
N SER A 250 -20.78 13.70 12.17
CA SER A 250 -20.55 14.71 11.13
C SER A 250 -19.32 14.39 10.29
N THR A 251 -19.40 14.64 8.99
CA THR A 251 -18.25 14.60 8.08
C THR A 251 -17.51 15.95 8.01
N GLU A 252 -18.10 17.02 8.53
CA GLU A 252 -17.54 18.36 8.45
C GLU A 252 -16.56 18.64 9.60
N TRP A 253 -15.37 19.14 9.25
CA TRP A 253 -14.34 19.52 10.20
C TRP A 253 -14.38 21.01 10.50
N LYS A 254 -14.47 21.36 11.78
CA LYS A 254 -14.19 22.71 12.28
C LYS A 254 -12.69 22.86 12.50
N VAL A 255 -12.13 24.00 12.13
CA VAL A 255 -10.68 24.27 12.18
C VAL A 255 -10.39 25.40 13.15
N VAL A 256 -9.41 25.19 14.03
CA VAL A 256 -8.76 26.23 14.84
C VAL A 256 -7.39 26.46 14.25
N ASP A 257 -7.24 27.62 13.62
CA ASP A 257 -6.00 27.98 12.93
C ASP A 257 -5.03 28.75 13.84
N ASP A 258 -3.75 28.71 13.48
CA ASP A 258 -2.65 29.45 14.11
C ASP A 258 -2.60 29.42 15.65
N ILE A 259 -2.34 28.25 16.23
CA ILE A 259 -2.18 28.07 17.68
C ILE A 259 -0.80 28.57 18.17
N GLY A 260 0.02 29.12 17.27
CA GLY A 260 1.40 29.50 17.58
C GLY A 260 2.26 28.28 17.95
N ASN A 261 3.31 28.51 18.74
CA ASN A 261 4.23 27.47 19.21
C ASN A 261 3.82 26.90 20.59
N GLN A 262 2.54 26.58 20.75
CA GLN A 262 2.02 25.95 21.97
C GLN A 262 1.79 24.46 21.76
N THR A 263 1.84 23.68 22.84
CA THR A 263 1.58 22.23 22.83
C THR A 263 0.26 21.84 23.51
N SER A 264 -0.57 22.84 23.80
CA SER A 264 -1.90 22.66 24.35
C SER A 264 -2.85 23.75 23.89
N CYS A 265 -4.12 23.42 23.68
CA CYS A 265 -5.16 24.37 23.34
C CYS A 265 -6.48 23.97 24.00
N ARG A 266 -7.29 24.96 24.38
CA ARG A 266 -8.62 24.74 24.96
C ARG A 266 -9.67 25.04 23.89
N LEU A 267 -10.46 24.03 23.54
CA LEU A 267 -11.63 24.16 22.67
C LEU A 267 -12.82 24.56 23.54
N ALA A 268 -13.56 25.58 23.12
CA ALA A 268 -14.75 26.09 23.81
C ALA A 268 -15.93 26.21 22.83
N GLY A 269 -17.16 26.40 23.35
CA GLY A 269 -18.36 26.45 22.53
C GLY A 269 -18.75 25.10 21.93
N LEU A 270 -18.40 24.01 22.62
CA LEU A 270 -18.81 22.65 22.26
C LEU A 270 -20.20 22.33 22.80
N GLN A 271 -20.87 21.36 22.21
CA GLN A 271 -22.17 20.88 22.68
C GLN A 271 -21.97 19.98 23.92
N PRO A 272 -22.78 20.14 24.98
CA PRO A 272 -22.77 19.24 26.14
C PRO A 272 -23.04 17.78 25.76
N GLY A 273 -22.49 16.84 26.53
CA GLY A 273 -22.76 15.39 26.39
C GLY A 273 -22.41 14.79 25.04
N THR A 274 -21.50 15.41 24.28
CA THR A 274 -21.27 15.10 22.86
C THR A 274 -19.84 14.61 22.62
N VAL A 275 -19.67 13.59 21.76
CA VAL A 275 -18.37 13.03 21.39
C VAL A 275 -17.76 13.80 20.22
N TYR A 276 -16.50 14.22 20.38
CA TYR A 276 -15.71 14.90 19.36
C TYR A 276 -14.48 14.08 18.99
N PHE A 277 -14.19 14.01 17.68
CA PHE A 277 -12.90 13.58 17.16
C PHE A 277 -12.02 14.80 16.90
N VAL A 278 -10.78 14.74 17.35
CA VAL A 278 -9.81 15.84 17.25
C VAL A 278 -8.53 15.34 16.58
N GLN A 279 -7.96 16.16 15.69
CA GLN A 279 -6.65 15.94 15.08
C GLN A 279 -5.83 17.22 15.13
N VAL A 280 -4.51 17.04 15.22
CA VAL A 280 -3.54 18.15 15.25
C VAL A 280 -2.54 17.95 14.13
N ARG A 281 -2.13 19.03 13.48
CA ARG A 281 -0.96 19.05 12.58
C ARG A 281 -0.08 20.25 12.88
N CYS A 282 1.13 20.26 12.35
CA CYS A 282 2.09 21.33 12.54
C CYS A 282 2.72 21.79 11.22
N ARG A 283 3.28 23.00 11.26
CA ARG A 283 3.99 23.62 10.14
C ARG A 283 5.26 24.28 10.64
N PRO A 284 6.43 23.97 10.05
CA PRO A 284 7.66 24.70 10.31
C PRO A 284 7.55 26.18 9.95
N VAL A 285 7.99 27.06 10.85
CA VAL A 285 8.03 28.51 10.66
C VAL A 285 9.31 29.11 11.27
N GLY A 286 9.69 30.30 10.83
CA GLY A 286 10.93 30.93 11.28
C GLY A 286 12.17 30.09 10.93
N ILE A 287 12.15 29.47 9.74
CA ILE A 287 13.23 28.61 9.28
C ILE A 287 14.46 29.46 8.97
N TYR A 288 15.56 29.23 9.69
CA TYR A 288 16.80 29.96 9.49
C TYR A 288 17.32 29.75 8.05
N GLY A 289 17.50 30.85 7.31
CA GLY A 289 17.92 30.80 5.91
C GLY A 289 16.78 30.74 4.88
N SER A 290 15.52 30.56 5.31
CA SER A 290 14.35 30.65 4.41
C SER A 290 13.44 31.83 4.78
N ARG A 291 12.82 32.43 3.76
CA ARG A 291 11.77 33.45 3.93
C ARG A 291 10.37 32.87 3.89
N LYS A 292 10.24 31.57 3.58
CA LYS A 292 8.95 30.90 3.41
C LYS A 292 8.67 30.02 4.62
N PRO A 293 7.40 29.94 5.06
CA PRO A 293 6.99 28.89 5.98
C PRO A 293 7.05 27.53 5.27
N GLY A 294 7.36 26.47 6.03
CA GLY A 294 7.49 25.11 5.52
C GLY A 294 6.16 24.51 5.05
N ILE A 295 6.15 23.22 4.81
CA ILE A 295 4.98 22.44 4.39
C ILE A 295 4.27 21.94 5.66
N TRP A 296 2.93 21.90 5.63
CA TRP A 296 2.15 21.30 6.72
C TRP A 296 2.46 19.80 6.82
N SER A 297 2.57 19.29 8.04
CA SER A 297 2.60 17.85 8.30
C SER A 297 1.22 17.23 8.04
N GLU A 298 1.23 15.91 7.94
CA GLU A 298 -0.01 15.13 7.96
C GLU A 298 -0.77 15.36 9.27
N TRP A 299 -2.08 15.13 9.24
CA TRP A 299 -2.88 15.14 10.45
C TRP A 299 -2.49 13.98 11.37
N SER A 300 -2.44 14.23 12.67
CA SER A 300 -2.28 13.18 13.68
C SER A 300 -3.39 12.13 13.57
N HIS A 301 -3.18 10.97 14.20
CA HIS A 301 -4.28 10.03 14.43
C HIS A 301 -5.44 10.73 15.16
N PRO A 302 -6.70 10.41 14.82
CA PRO A 302 -7.86 11.02 15.45
C PRO A 302 -8.00 10.52 16.90
N THR A 303 -8.15 11.47 17.83
CA THR A 303 -8.39 11.19 19.26
C THR A 303 -9.78 11.65 19.63
N ALA A 304 -10.54 10.79 20.34
CA ALA A 304 -11.90 11.09 20.75
C ALA A 304 -12.01 11.48 22.23
N ALA A 305 -12.92 12.40 22.54
CA ALA A 305 -13.37 12.68 23.91
C ALA A 305 -14.79 13.24 23.90
N SER A 306 -15.53 13.06 24.99
CA SER A 306 -16.85 13.68 25.15
C SER A 306 -16.86 14.79 26.19
N THR A 307 -17.64 15.83 25.92
CA THR A 307 -17.96 16.87 26.88
C THR A 307 -18.84 16.33 28.02
N PRO A 308 -18.75 16.91 29.23
CA PRO A 308 -19.74 16.65 30.29
C PRO A 308 -21.18 16.93 29.83
N SER A 309 -22.14 16.20 30.39
CA SER A 309 -23.56 16.48 30.23
C SER A 309 -24.04 17.57 31.20
N SER A 310 -25.01 18.38 30.78
CA SER A 310 -25.59 19.50 31.54
C SER A 310 -26.37 19.13 32.80
N GLU A 311 -26.60 17.85 33.05
CA GLU A 311 -27.48 17.43 34.14
C GLU A 311 -26.85 17.63 35.53
N ARG A 312 -27.04 18.82 36.12
CA ARG A 312 -27.11 18.99 37.58
C ARG A 312 -28.35 19.79 38.02
N LEU A 313 -29.42 19.00 38.23
CA LEU A 313 -30.42 19.01 39.32
C LEU A 313 -31.64 19.97 39.29
N GLN A 314 -32.85 19.37 39.20
CA GLN A 314 -34.00 19.69 40.07
C GLN A 314 -34.99 18.51 40.21
N SER A 315 -35.00 17.93 41.42
CA SER A 315 -36.09 17.20 42.11
C SER A 315 -36.97 16.21 41.32
N GLY A 316 -36.44 14.99 41.14
CA GLY A 316 -37.20 13.78 41.42
C GLY A 316 -36.47 13.04 42.53
N SER A 317 -37.02 13.02 43.74
CA SER A 317 -36.57 12.09 44.76
C SER A 317 -36.64 10.67 44.19
N CYS A 318 -35.47 10.11 43.94
CA CYS A 318 -35.25 8.68 44.00
C CYS A 318 -34.07 8.52 44.94
N ASP A 319 -34.35 8.52 46.24
CA ASP A 319 -33.61 7.66 47.15
C ASP A 319 -33.37 6.34 46.40
N PRO A 320 -32.11 5.92 46.16
CA PRO A 320 -31.90 4.55 45.76
C PRO A 320 -32.30 3.74 46.98
N LYS A 321 -33.49 3.13 46.93
CA LYS A 321 -33.79 2.00 47.81
C LYS A 321 -32.58 1.06 47.72
N PRO A 322 -31.86 0.81 48.82
CA PRO A 322 -30.74 -0.11 48.82
C PRO A 322 -31.33 -1.51 48.72
N GLY A 323 -31.57 -1.99 47.50
CA GLY A 323 -32.35 -3.22 47.29
C GLY A 323 -32.04 -3.96 46.01
N ASP A 324 -32.21 -3.35 44.83
CA ASP A 324 -32.43 -4.17 43.63
C ASP A 324 -31.32 -4.23 42.57
N GLN A 325 -30.42 -3.25 42.47
CA GLN A 325 -29.28 -3.35 41.54
C GLN A 325 -28.17 -4.27 42.07
N ASN A 326 -27.96 -4.25 43.40
CA ASN A 326 -27.07 -5.18 44.07
C ASN A 326 -27.65 -6.61 44.09
N SER A 327 -28.98 -6.79 44.04
CA SER A 327 -29.60 -8.12 44.02
C SER A 327 -29.51 -8.77 42.64
N THR A 328 -29.70 -8.02 41.55
CA THR A 328 -29.60 -8.53 40.17
C THR A 328 -28.17 -8.89 39.79
N LEU A 329 -27.19 -8.03 40.07
CA LEU A 329 -25.77 -8.31 39.80
C LEU A 329 -25.27 -9.49 40.66
N ARG A 330 -25.64 -9.54 41.96
CA ARG A 330 -25.29 -10.67 42.82
C ARG A 330 -25.97 -11.97 42.38
N ARG A 331 -27.20 -11.90 41.87
CA ARG A 331 -27.93 -13.07 41.34
C ARG A 331 -27.28 -13.59 40.06
N GLU A 332 -26.91 -12.70 39.14
CA GLU A 332 -26.18 -13.09 37.92
C GLU A 332 -24.80 -13.67 38.24
N LEU A 333 -24.04 -13.05 39.15
CA LEU A 333 -22.74 -13.58 39.58
C LEU A 333 -22.88 -14.95 40.24
N LYS A 334 -23.88 -15.15 41.12
CA LYS A 334 -24.15 -16.47 41.71
C LYS A 334 -24.51 -17.53 40.66
N GLN A 335 -25.32 -17.18 39.67
CA GLN A 335 -25.68 -18.08 38.57
C GLN A 335 -24.47 -18.41 37.69
N PHE A 336 -23.63 -17.42 37.40
CA PHE A 336 -22.39 -17.60 36.65
C PHE A 336 -21.42 -18.53 37.40
N PHE A 337 -21.09 -18.25 38.66
CA PHE A 337 -20.19 -19.11 39.44
C PHE A 337 -20.74 -20.52 39.66
N GLY A 338 -22.07 -20.66 39.83
CA GLY A 338 -22.73 -21.96 39.89
C GLY A 338 -22.63 -22.75 38.58
N TRP A 339 -22.72 -22.06 37.44
CA TRP A 339 -22.52 -22.66 36.12
C TRP A 339 -21.05 -23.06 35.89
N VAL A 340 -20.10 -22.20 36.26
CA VAL A 340 -18.65 -22.47 36.15
C VAL A 340 -18.27 -23.72 36.94
N ARG A 341 -18.76 -23.89 38.18
CA ARG A 341 -18.51 -25.12 38.97
C ARG A 341 -18.97 -26.42 38.31
N LYS A 342 -19.95 -26.36 37.41
CA LYS A 342 -20.51 -27.53 36.74
C LYS A 342 -19.89 -27.81 35.37
N HIS A 343 -19.34 -26.79 34.72
CA HIS A 343 -18.89 -26.87 33.32
C HIS A 343 -17.39 -26.61 33.13
N ALA A 344 -16.70 -26.10 34.16
CA ALA A 344 -15.24 -25.96 34.16
C ALA A 344 -14.64 -26.92 35.21
N TYR A 345 -14.05 -28.02 34.74
CA TYR A 345 -13.25 -28.90 35.59
C TYR A 345 -11.79 -28.47 35.53
N GLY A 346 -11.27 -27.95 36.65
CA GLY A 346 -9.88 -27.52 36.82
C GLY A 346 -9.73 -26.00 37.00
N CYS A 347 -8.92 -25.59 37.97
CA CYS A 347 -8.63 -24.19 38.27
C CYS A 347 -7.75 -23.57 37.17
N SER A 348 -8.37 -23.10 36.09
CA SER A 348 -7.72 -22.23 35.10
C SER A 348 -8.51 -20.93 34.97
N GLY A 349 -7.77 -19.83 34.86
CA GLY A 349 -8.18 -18.48 35.20
C GLY A 349 -9.47 -17.98 34.54
N MET A 350 -10.26 -17.26 35.33
CA MET A 350 -11.47 -16.58 34.91
C MET A 350 -11.15 -15.63 33.76
N SER A 351 -11.72 -15.88 32.57
CA SER A 351 -11.49 -15.08 31.36
C SER A 351 -12.80 -14.60 30.77
N ILE A 352 -12.74 -13.49 30.01
CA ILE A 352 -13.90 -12.91 29.31
C ILE A 352 -14.60 -13.93 28.41
N LYS A 353 -13.83 -14.87 27.82
CA LYS A 353 -14.36 -15.95 26.96
C LYS A 353 -15.29 -16.91 27.71
N LEU A 354 -15.03 -17.15 29.00
CA LEU A 354 -15.85 -18.03 29.84
C LEU A 354 -17.19 -17.37 30.20
N TYR A 355 -17.17 -16.05 30.40
CA TYR A 355 -18.37 -15.25 30.63
C TYR A 355 -19.28 -15.23 29.38
N ASP A 356 -18.71 -15.05 28.20
CA ASP A 356 -19.46 -15.07 26.93
C ASP A 356 -20.12 -16.44 26.67
N GLN A 357 -19.41 -17.55 26.96
CA GLN A 357 -19.98 -18.90 26.85
C GLN A 357 -21.19 -19.09 27.78
N TRP A 358 -21.13 -18.59 29.02
CA TRP A 358 -22.26 -18.63 29.94
C TRP A 358 -23.45 -17.79 29.45
N ARG A 359 -23.20 -16.58 28.92
CA ARG A 359 -24.26 -15.71 28.37
C ARG A 359 -25.02 -16.38 27.22
N VAL A 360 -24.29 -17.06 26.33
CA VAL A 360 -24.89 -17.84 25.23
C VAL A 360 -25.71 -19.03 25.76
N TRP A 361 -25.22 -19.73 26.79
CA TRP A 361 -25.96 -20.80 27.45
C TRP A 361 -27.26 -20.30 28.09
N LEU A 362 -27.22 -19.15 28.78
CA LEU A 362 -28.40 -18.54 29.41
C LEU A 362 -29.50 -18.26 28.37
N GLN A 363 -29.11 -17.68 27.23
CA GLN A 363 -30.03 -17.38 26.13
C GLN A 363 -30.64 -18.63 25.48
N LYS A 364 -29.87 -19.72 25.37
CA LYS A 364 -30.38 -21.01 24.86
C LYS A 364 -31.36 -21.67 25.84
N SER A 365 -31.08 -21.62 27.14
CA SER A 365 -31.96 -22.15 28.20
C SER A 365 -33.33 -21.44 28.24
N HIS A 366 -33.33 -20.11 28.09
CA HIS A 366 -34.57 -19.33 27.99
C HIS A 366 -35.38 -19.64 26.72
N LYS A 367 -34.74 -20.08 25.62
CA LYS A 367 -35.44 -20.53 24.41
C LYS A 367 -36.07 -21.92 24.56
N THR A 368 -35.46 -22.84 25.33
CA THR A 368 -36.05 -24.16 25.61
C THR A 368 -37.16 -24.11 26.67
N GLY A 369 -37.20 -23.10 27.54
CA GLY A 369 -38.30 -22.88 28.48
C GLY A 369 -39.61 -22.36 27.87
N ASN A 370 -39.54 -21.74 26.68
CA ASN A 370 -40.70 -21.18 25.96
C ASN A 370 -41.27 -22.12 24.86
N GLN A 371 -40.84 -23.39 24.82
CA GLN A 371 -41.40 -24.42 23.94
C GLN A 371 -41.90 -25.66 24.70
N VAL A 372 -42.62 -25.45 25.80
CA VAL A 372 -43.48 -26.49 26.37
C VAL A 372 -44.92 -25.99 26.28
N GLY A 373 -45.58 -26.35 25.18
CA GLY A 373 -46.99 -26.05 24.95
C GLY A 373 -47.43 -26.29 23.51
N LYS A 374 -47.87 -27.53 23.23
CA LYS A 374 -48.57 -28.00 22.00
C LYS A 374 -47.65 -28.07 20.75
N HIS A 375 -47.46 -29.19 20.04
CA HIS A 375 -48.23 -30.41 19.81
C HIS A 375 -47.30 -31.61 19.52
N ASN A 376 -47.76 -32.81 19.87
CA ASN A 376 -47.19 -34.12 19.49
C ASN A 376 -46.93 -34.25 17.98
N PHE A 377 -45.73 -34.67 17.58
CA PHE A 377 -45.52 -35.69 16.54
C PHE A 377 -44.16 -36.37 16.72
N SER A 378 -44.17 -37.68 16.53
CA SER A 378 -43.13 -38.68 16.81
C SER A 378 -41.89 -38.59 15.90
N LEU A 379 -40.72 -38.83 16.49
CA LEU A 379 -39.42 -39.13 15.86
C LEU A 379 -39.53 -40.35 14.92
N SER A 380 -38.82 -40.50 13.79
CA SER A 380 -37.35 -40.56 13.61
C SER A 380 -37.01 -40.86 12.09
N PRO A 381 -35.76 -41.10 11.62
CA PRO A 381 -34.98 -40.11 10.85
C PRO A 381 -34.26 -40.66 9.57
N VAL A 382 -33.98 -39.86 8.52
CA VAL A 382 -32.87 -40.18 7.58
C VAL A 382 -32.23 -38.92 6.95
N SER A 383 -30.91 -38.80 7.16
CA SER A 383 -29.82 -38.26 6.34
C SER A 383 -29.91 -36.86 5.72
N LEU A 384 -29.05 -35.95 6.23
CA LEU A 384 -28.49 -34.83 5.48
C LEU A 384 -26.97 -34.87 5.58
N SER A 385 -26.33 -35.24 4.47
CA SER A 385 -24.90 -35.08 4.23
C SER A 385 -24.60 -33.63 3.84
N MET A 386 -23.74 -32.94 4.59
CA MET A 386 -22.97 -31.84 4.03
C MET A 386 -21.59 -31.72 4.67
N ILE A 387 -20.63 -31.64 3.77
CA ILE A 387 -19.18 -31.65 3.90
C ILE A 387 -18.71 -30.36 4.58
N TRP A 388 -17.90 -30.49 5.64
CA TRP A 388 -17.06 -29.40 6.16
C TRP A 388 -15.66 -29.53 5.60
N ALA A 389 -15.23 -28.51 4.84
CA ALA A 389 -13.85 -28.32 4.44
C ALA A 389 -13.00 -27.85 5.64
N LYS A 390 -11.86 -28.51 5.84
CA LYS A 390 -10.85 -28.19 6.85
C LYS A 390 -10.00 -26.97 6.44
N PRO A 391 -9.54 -26.13 7.38
CA PRO A 391 -8.40 -25.25 7.19
C PRO A 391 -7.07 -26.00 7.44
N LEU A 392 -6.10 -25.82 6.54
CA LEU A 392 -4.73 -26.35 6.65
C LEU A 392 -3.87 -25.48 7.59
N SER A 393 -3.17 -26.13 8.52
CA SER A 393 -2.27 -25.53 9.50
C SER A 393 -0.84 -25.39 8.98
N LEU A 394 -0.19 -24.29 9.35
CA LEU A 394 1.26 -24.08 9.31
C LEU A 394 1.98 -25.03 10.27
N THR A 395 2.98 -25.76 9.79
CA THR A 395 3.91 -26.55 10.61
C THR A 395 5.27 -25.86 10.69
N HIS A 396 5.64 -25.44 11.91
CA HIS A 396 7.02 -25.16 12.33
C HIS A 396 7.59 -26.45 12.94
N THR A 397 8.75 -26.90 12.48
CA THR A 397 9.47 -28.05 13.05
C THR A 397 10.66 -27.55 13.85
N LEU A 398 10.65 -27.80 15.17
CA LEU A 398 11.79 -27.73 16.09
C LEU A 398 12.09 -29.16 16.54
N PHE A 399 13.32 -29.63 16.34
CA PHE A 399 13.87 -30.84 16.96
C PHE A 399 15.03 -30.44 17.89
N LEU A 400 14.80 -30.62 19.19
CA LEU A 400 15.81 -31.01 20.19
C LEU A 400 15.87 -32.56 20.13
N SER A 401 16.93 -33.31 20.36
CA SER A 401 18.03 -33.27 21.34
C SER A 401 18.90 -34.50 21.03
N GLN A 402 20.22 -34.45 21.18
CA GLN A 402 20.93 -35.25 22.19
C GLN A 402 22.45 -35.07 22.13
N THR A 403 22.98 -34.96 23.35
CA THR A 403 24.35 -34.90 23.83
C THR A 403 25.17 -36.15 23.53
N GLN A 404 26.47 -36.01 23.24
CA GLN A 404 27.52 -36.74 23.96
C GLN A 404 28.91 -36.09 23.78
N THR A 405 29.66 -36.19 24.87
CA THR A 405 30.98 -35.69 25.23
C THR A 405 32.15 -36.46 24.61
N ALA A 406 33.28 -35.77 24.38
CA ALA A 406 34.62 -36.05 24.95
C ALA A 406 35.82 -35.98 23.97
N SER A 407 36.89 -35.36 24.48
CA SER A 407 38.33 -35.57 24.18
C SER A 407 38.85 -35.16 22.79
N ALA A 408 39.57 -34.05 22.65
CA ALA A 408 41.00 -33.86 22.94
C ALA A 408 41.93 -34.80 22.15
N ALA A 409 42.69 -34.23 21.20
CA ALA A 409 44.13 -34.42 21.04
C ALA A 409 44.66 -33.59 19.85
N SER A 410 45.81 -32.99 20.11
CA SER A 410 46.72 -32.19 19.30
C SER A 410 47.48 -32.96 18.21
N LEU A 411 48.26 -32.18 17.43
CA LEU A 411 49.36 -32.53 16.50
C LEU A 411 48.86 -32.69 15.05
N SER A 412 49.40 -32.01 14.05
CA SER A 412 50.64 -31.22 13.89
C SER A 412 50.50 -30.35 12.65
#